data_AF-A0AAV9ZYG9-F1
#
_entry.id   AF-A0AAV9ZYG9-F1
#
_cell.length_a   1.000
_cell.length_b   1.000
_cell.length_c   1.000
_cell.angle_alpha   90.00
_cell.angle_beta   90.00
_cell.angle_gamma   90.00
#
_symmetry.space_group_name_H-M   'P 1'
#
loop_
_entity.id
_entity.type
_entity.pdbx_description
1 polymer ?
#
loop_
_entity_poly.entity_id
_entity_poly.type
_entity_poly.pdbx_seq_one_letter_code
_entity_poly.pdbx_strand_id
1 'polypeptide(L)'
;FFVECSHFSQWRIDTTGDLIARTAVRLNEAGLSDEEQKPILLAAKSLFTDHTVTWPLIMSQYYLGHIPSISGLITVANIPSIVKRRKLLTHISADWHATSVRLAGRIFGSIQRTMAARAAASFCL
;
A
#
# COMPACT_ATOMS: atom_id res chain seq x y z
N PHE A 1 14.25 4.01 -9.33
CA PHE A 1 13.65 3.20 -8.25
C PHE A 1 12.46 2.39 -8.79
N PHE A 2 12.09 1.22 -8.25
CA PHE A 2 10.97 0.40 -8.80
C PHE A 2 9.59 1.08 -8.70
N VAL A 3 9.47 2.03 -7.78
CA VAL A 3 8.29 2.89 -7.58
C VAL A 3 8.05 3.82 -8.77
N GLU A 4 9.10 4.23 -9.48
CA GLU A 4 9.02 5.13 -10.64
C GLU A 4 9.16 4.39 -11.97
N CYS A 5 9.42 3.08 -11.92
CA CYS A 5 9.60 2.30 -13.14
C CYS A 5 8.26 2.18 -13.89
N SER A 6 8.21 2.69 -15.12
CA SER A 6 7.02 2.66 -15.99
C SER A 6 6.57 1.24 -16.31
N HIS A 7 7.51 0.29 -16.41
CA HIS A 7 7.22 -1.13 -16.68
C HIS A 7 6.30 -1.78 -15.61
N PHE A 8 6.40 -1.34 -14.35
CA PHE A 8 5.57 -1.87 -13.26
C PHE A 8 4.40 -0.94 -12.90
N SER A 9 4.13 0.10 -13.70
CA SER A 9 3.08 1.09 -13.43
C SER A 9 1.70 0.46 -13.32
N GLN A 10 1.34 -0.43 -14.24
CA GLN A 10 0.05 -1.12 -14.21
C GLN A 10 -0.14 -1.90 -12.91
N TRP A 11 0.88 -2.62 -12.44
CA TRP A 11 0.79 -3.38 -11.20
C TRP A 11 0.60 -2.46 -9.99
N ARG A 12 1.21 -1.28 -9.99
CA ARG A 12 0.95 -0.28 -8.95
C ARG A 12 -0.48 0.24 -9.01
N ILE A 13 -1.00 0.54 -10.20
CA ILE A 13 -2.38 1.01 -10.39
C ILE A 13 -3.38 -0.03 -9.91
N ASP A 14 -3.27 -1.27 -10.38
CA ASP A 14 -4.17 -2.37 -10.01
C ASP A 14 -4.14 -2.61 -8.49
N THR A 15 -2.93 -2.70 -7.93
CA THR A 15 -2.75 -2.92 -6.49
C THR A 15 -3.31 -1.77 -5.65
N THR A 16 -3.18 -0.53 -6.13
CA THR A 16 -3.75 0.65 -5.48
C THR A 16 -5.27 0.59 -5.50
N GLY A 17 -5.87 0.24 -6.65
CA GLY A 17 -7.33 0.07 -6.78
C GLY A 17 -7.88 -0.96 -5.80
N ASP A 18 -7.27 -2.13 -5.75
CA ASP A 18 -7.64 -3.20 -4.81
C ASP A 18 -7.52 -2.76 -3.34
N LEU A 19 -6.44 -2.04 -3.02
CA LEU A 19 -6.20 -1.56 -1.66
C LEU A 19 -7.25 -0.55 -1.23
N ILE A 20 -7.59 0.41 -2.12
CA ILE A 20 -8.62 1.42 -1.87
C ILE A 20 -9.97 0.73 -1.66
N ALA A 21 -10.34 -0.21 -2.53
CA ALA A 21 -11.60 -0.94 -2.43
C ALA A 21 -11.73 -1.71 -1.11
N ARG A 22 -10.68 -2.46 -0.72
CA ARG A 22 -10.65 -3.18 0.56
C ARG A 22 -10.71 -2.23 1.76
N THR A 23 -9.99 -1.11 1.69
CA THR A 23 -9.99 -0.11 2.75
C THR A 23 -11.40 0.47 2.92
N ALA A 24 -12.05 0.88 1.82
CA ALA A 24 -13.41 1.42 1.84
C ALA A 24 -14.42 0.43 2.46
N VAL A 25 -14.35 -0.85 2.12
CA VAL A 25 -15.21 -1.89 2.74
C VAL A 25 -15.07 -1.89 4.25
N ARG A 26 -13.84 -1.88 4.79
CA ARG A 26 -13.61 -1.87 6.24
C ARG A 26 -14.09 -0.60 6.92
N LEU A 27 -13.96 0.55 6.26
CA LEU A 27 -14.43 1.82 6.80
C LEU A 27 -15.96 1.88 6.84
N ASN A 28 -16.62 1.36 5.80
CA ASN A 28 -18.07 1.20 5.74
C ASN A 28 -18.58 0.26 6.85
N GLU A 29 -17.95 -0.91 7.02
CA GLU A 29 -18.27 -1.86 8.10
C GLU A 29 -18.08 -1.25 9.51
N ALA A 30 -17.16 -0.30 9.65
CA ALA A 30 -16.92 0.43 10.88
C ALA A 30 -17.90 1.60 11.11
N GLY A 31 -18.75 1.91 10.12
CA GLY A 31 -19.78 2.95 10.22
C GLY A 31 -19.27 4.37 10.02
N LEU A 32 -18.12 4.57 9.35
CA LEU A 32 -17.61 5.90 9.05
C LEU A 32 -18.40 6.51 7.89
N SER A 33 -18.72 7.81 8.00
CA SER A 33 -19.31 8.59 6.91
C SER A 33 -18.31 8.86 5.79
N ASP A 34 -18.80 9.15 4.58
CA ASP A 34 -17.96 9.41 3.41
C ASP A 34 -16.91 10.51 3.66
N GLU A 35 -17.25 11.56 4.40
CA GLU A 35 -16.32 12.64 4.76
C GLU A 35 -15.16 12.17 5.65
N GLU A 36 -15.43 11.25 6.58
CA GLU A 36 -14.42 10.67 7.46
C GLU A 36 -13.53 9.66 6.72
N GLN A 37 -14.07 9.02 5.68
CA GLN A 37 -13.32 8.07 4.86
C GLN A 37 -12.32 8.74 3.93
N LYS A 38 -12.65 9.91 3.37
CA LYS A 38 -11.81 10.65 2.42
C LYS A 38 -10.32 10.74 2.80
N PRO A 39 -9.93 11.21 4.00
CA PRO A 39 -8.51 11.32 4.35
C PRO A 39 -7.80 9.97 4.40
N ILE A 40 -8.50 8.90 4.80
CA ILE A 40 -7.94 7.55 4.90
C ILE A 40 -7.77 6.95 3.50
N LEU A 41 -8.76 7.12 2.62
CA LEU A 41 -8.69 6.66 1.24
C LEU A 41 -7.65 7.44 0.42
N LEU A 42 -7.47 8.73 0.71
CA LEU A 42 -6.39 9.53 0.13
C LEU A 42 -5.01 9.01 0.54
N ALA A 43 -4.85 8.67 1.83
CA ALA A 43 -3.62 8.04 2.31
C ALA A 43 -3.37 6.67 1.65
N ALA A 44 -4.42 5.83 1.48
CA ALA A 44 -4.31 4.57 0.75
C ALA A 44 -3.85 4.77 -0.71
N LYS A 45 -4.41 5.78 -1.39
CA LYS A 45 -4.06 6.12 -2.78
C LYS A 45 -2.59 6.55 -2.93
N SER A 46 -2.05 7.21 -1.91
CA SER A 46 -0.65 7.65 -1.90
C SER A 46 0.37 6.53 -1.61
N LEU A 47 -0.07 5.32 -1.26
CA LEU A 47 0.86 4.28 -0.79
C LEU A 47 1.86 3.81 -1.86
N PHE A 48 1.46 3.85 -3.14
CA PHE A 48 2.29 3.42 -4.27
C PHE A 48 2.51 4.51 -5.33
N THR A 49 2.16 5.75 -4.99
CA THR A 49 2.34 6.92 -5.85
C THR A 49 3.14 7.95 -5.09
N ASP A 50 4.18 8.52 -5.69
CA ASP A 50 5.04 9.45 -4.97
C ASP A 50 4.24 10.70 -4.59
N HIS A 51 3.92 10.84 -3.30
CA HIS A 51 3.12 11.94 -2.78
C HIS A 51 3.91 12.61 -1.68
N THR A 52 4.50 13.76 -2.01
CA THR A 52 5.43 14.52 -1.16
C THR A 52 4.85 14.89 0.20
N VAL A 53 3.53 14.96 0.32
CA VAL A 53 2.82 15.36 1.55
C VAL A 53 2.42 14.17 2.43
N THR A 54 2.17 12.99 1.84
CA THR A 54 1.52 11.87 2.56
C THR A 54 2.44 10.68 2.78
N TRP A 55 3.30 10.37 1.78
CA TRP A 55 4.28 9.28 1.86
C TRP A 55 5.34 9.44 0.74
N PRO A 56 6.43 10.19 0.94
CA PRO A 56 7.49 10.31 -0.05
C PRO A 56 8.19 8.95 -0.20
N LEU A 57 8.15 8.37 -1.40
CA LEU A 57 8.65 7.02 -1.66
C LEU A 57 10.19 6.96 -1.69
N ILE A 58 10.85 8.12 -1.54
CA ILE A 58 12.28 8.25 -1.29
C ILE A 58 12.68 7.92 0.16
N MET A 59 11.74 7.76 1.10
CA MET A 59 12.08 7.44 2.49
C MET A 59 12.46 5.97 2.66
N SER A 60 13.58 5.72 3.37
CA SER A 60 14.08 4.39 3.71
C SER A 60 13.02 3.48 4.36
N GLN A 61 12.07 4.08 5.08
CA GLN A 61 10.96 3.39 5.73
C GLN A 61 10.11 2.56 4.77
N TYR A 62 9.87 3.03 3.54
CA TYR A 62 9.14 2.27 2.55
C TYR A 62 9.87 0.96 2.16
N TYR A 63 11.20 1.02 2.03
CA TYR A 63 12.03 -0.16 1.72
C TYR A 63 12.16 -1.14 2.89
N LEU A 64 11.98 -0.64 4.11
CA LEU A 64 11.90 -1.46 5.33
C LEU A 64 10.49 -2.03 5.56
N GLY A 65 9.55 -1.81 4.64
CA GLY A 65 8.18 -2.34 4.74
C GLY A 65 7.27 -1.57 5.70
N HIS A 66 7.67 -0.37 6.14
CA HIS A 66 6.76 0.48 6.93
C HIS A 66 5.66 1.06 6.04
N ILE A 67 4.54 1.35 6.68
CA ILE A 67 3.39 2.01 6.09
C ILE A 67 3.17 3.38 6.76
N PRO A 68 2.51 4.33 6.08
CA PRO A 68 2.10 5.59 6.69
C PRO A 68 1.26 5.36 7.94
N SER A 69 1.54 6.14 8.98
CA SER A 69 0.77 6.09 10.22
C SER A 69 -0.65 6.61 9.96
N ILE A 70 -1.63 5.71 10.01
CA ILE A 70 -3.06 6.03 9.92
C ILE A 70 -3.69 6.40 11.28
N SER A 71 -2.89 6.36 12.35
CA SER A 71 -3.34 6.55 13.74
C SER A 71 -4.02 7.90 13.97
N GLY A 72 -3.55 8.95 13.26
CA GLY A 72 -4.13 10.29 13.35
C GLY A 72 -5.38 10.49 12.49
N LEU A 73 -5.69 9.55 11.59
CA LEU A 73 -6.83 9.66 10.66
C LEU A 73 -8.11 9.06 11.22
N ILE A 74 -7.99 8.10 12.15
CA ILE A 74 -9.13 7.49 12.84
C ILE A 74 -9.09 7.94 14.31
N THR A 75 -9.88 8.96 14.63
CA THR A 75 -9.88 9.61 15.94
C THR A 75 -10.99 9.09 16.86
N VAL A 76 -10.99 9.56 18.11
CA VAL A 76 -12.06 9.27 19.08
C VAL A 76 -13.42 9.83 18.60
N ALA A 77 -13.41 10.92 17.84
CA ALA A 77 -14.62 11.50 17.27
C ALA A 77 -15.28 10.56 16.24
N ASN A 78 -14.47 9.87 15.44
CA ASN A 78 -14.97 8.92 14.42
C ASN A 78 -15.46 7.61 15.05
N ILE A 79 -14.67 7.06 15.99
CA ILE A 79 -14.99 5.81 16.68
C ILE A 79 -14.71 5.98 18.17
N PRO A 80 -15.73 6.17 19.03
CA PRO A 80 -15.52 6.37 20.46
C PRO A 80 -14.88 5.16 21.15
N SER A 81 -15.32 3.95 20.79
CA SER A 81 -14.81 2.71 21.38
C SER A 81 -13.33 2.49 21.04
N ILE A 82 -12.49 2.49 22.08
CA ILE A 82 -11.05 2.25 21.95
C ILE A 82 -10.73 0.88 21.32
N VAL A 83 -11.51 -0.15 21.66
CA VAL A 83 -11.31 -1.52 21.15
C VAL A 83 -11.65 -1.57 19.67
N LYS A 84 -12.80 -1.03 19.25
CA LYS A 84 -13.20 -0.98 17.83
C LYS A 84 -12.20 -0.18 17.00
N ARG A 85 -11.76 0.98 17.52
CA ARG A 85 -10.79 1.84 16.86
C ARG A 85 -9.44 1.15 16.67
N ARG A 86 -8.89 0.55 17.73
CA ARG A 86 -7.64 -0.23 17.64
C ARG A 86 -7.75 -1.40 16.68
N LYS A 87 -8.86 -2.14 16.73
CA LYS A 87 -9.10 -3.26 15.81
C LYS A 87 -9.10 -2.81 14.35
N LEU A 88 -9.82 -1.73 14.03
CA LEU A 88 -9.86 -1.17 12.68
C LEU A 88 -8.48 -0.70 12.21
N LEU A 89 -7.78 0.07 13.05
CA LEU A 89 -6.41 0.54 12.77
C LEU A 89 -5.47 -0.63 12.47
N THR A 90 -5.47 -1.65 13.32
CA THR A 90 -4.63 -2.84 13.12
C THR A 90 -4.98 -3.56 11.82
N HIS A 91 -6.26 -3.74 11.50
CA HIS A 91 -6.69 -4.42 10.28
C HIS A 91 -6.27 -3.66 9.01
N ILE A 92 -6.50 -2.35 8.96
CA ILE A 92 -6.10 -1.52 7.82
C ILE A 92 -4.58 -1.53 7.69
N SER A 93 -3.86 -1.38 8.81
CA SER A 93 -2.40 -1.39 8.82
C SER A 93 -1.83 -2.72 8.31
N ALA A 94 -2.38 -3.84 8.77
CA ALA A 94 -1.97 -5.16 8.31
C ALA A 94 -2.23 -5.35 6.82
N ASP A 95 -3.39 -4.93 6.32
CA ASP A 95 -3.74 -5.04 4.90
C ASP A 95 -2.82 -4.18 4.01
N TRP A 96 -2.53 -2.96 4.44
CA TRP A 96 -1.63 -2.05 3.71
C TRP A 96 -0.23 -2.63 3.66
N HIS A 97 0.29 -3.11 4.79
CA HIS A 97 1.60 -3.74 4.87
C HIS A 97 1.68 -5.00 3.99
N ALA A 98 0.72 -5.91 4.12
CA ALA A 98 0.68 -7.14 3.33
C ALA A 98 0.58 -6.86 1.82
N THR A 99 -0.20 -5.84 1.43
CA THR A 99 -0.33 -5.43 0.03
C THR A 99 1.00 -4.91 -0.52
N SER A 100 1.71 -4.07 0.24
CA SER A 100 3.04 -3.58 -0.12
C SER A 100 4.05 -4.71 -0.31
N VAL A 101 4.10 -5.65 0.64
CA VAL A 101 5.01 -6.82 0.57
C VAL A 101 4.71 -7.68 -0.66
N ARG A 102 3.43 -7.94 -0.96
CA ARG A 102 3.03 -8.73 -2.14
C ARG A 102 3.44 -8.05 -3.45
N LEU A 103 3.24 -6.75 -3.57
CA LEU A 103 3.64 -6.00 -4.76
C LEU A 103 5.16 -6.02 -4.94
N ALA A 104 5.92 -5.74 -3.87
CA ALA A 104 7.37 -5.79 -3.90
C ALA A 104 7.88 -7.19 -4.31
N GLY A 105 7.32 -8.25 -3.72
CA GLY A 105 7.65 -9.63 -4.07
C GLY A 105 7.32 -9.97 -5.53
N ARG A 106 6.18 -9.49 -6.05
CA ARG A 106 5.79 -9.68 -7.46
C ARG A 106 6.79 -9.00 -8.41
N ILE A 107 7.18 -7.77 -8.12
CA ILE A 107 8.18 -7.00 -8.90
C ILE A 107 9.53 -7.71 -8.86
N PHE A 108 10.02 -8.04 -7.67
CA PHE A 108 11.32 -8.69 -7.51
C PHE A 108 11.36 -10.06 -8.21
N GLY A 109 10.33 -10.88 -8.06
CA GLY A 109 10.24 -12.17 -8.75
C GLY A 109 10.21 -12.02 -10.28
N SER A 110 9.62 -10.94 -10.81
CA SER A 110 9.65 -10.65 -12.26
C SER A 110 11.05 -10.29 -12.75
N ILE A 111 11.78 -9.49 -11.97
CA ILE A 111 13.17 -9.12 -12.27
C ILE A 111 14.04 -10.37 -12.24
N GLN A 112 13.93 -11.20 -11.20
CA GLN A 112 14.70 -12.44 -11.07
C GLN A 112 14.46 -13.39 -12.26
N ARG A 113 13.21 -13.59 -12.69
CA ARG A 113 12.90 -14.41 -13.87
C ARG A 113 13.53 -13.86 -15.14
N THR A 114 13.48 -12.54 -15.32
CA THR A 114 14.10 -11.87 -16.49
C THR A 114 15.62 -12.04 -16.47
N MET A 115 16.26 -11.89 -15.31
CA MET A 115 17.69 -12.07 -15.15
C MET A 115 18.11 -13.53 -15.39
N ALA A 116 17.36 -14.50 -14.86
CA ALA A 116 17.63 -15.92 -15.07
C ALA A 116 17.51 -16.31 -16.55
N ALA A 117 16.48 -15.82 -17.26
CA ALA A 117 16.32 -16.05 -18.68
C ALA A 117 17.48 -15.47 -19.51
N ARG A 118 17.95 -14.26 -19.16
CA ARG A 118 19.13 -13.64 -19.80
C ARG A 118 20.40 -14.43 -19.54
N ALA A 119 20.64 -14.87 -18.30
CA ALA A 119 21.79 -15.68 -17.95
C ALA A 119 21.80 -17.02 -18.71
N ALA A 120 20.65 -17.69 -18.81
CA ALA A 120 20.52 -18.92 -19.58
C ALA A 120 20.82 -18.73 -21.07
N ALA A 121 20.36 -17.63 -21.67
CA ALA A 121 20.64 -17.30 -23.07
C ALA A 121 22.12 -16.99 -23.32
N SER A 122 22.80 -16.32 -22.39
CA SER A 122 24.24 -16.03 -22.47
C SER A 122 25.14 -17.27 -22.34
N PHE A 123 24.64 -18.37 -21.79
CA PHE A 123 25.39 -19.64 -21.67
C PHE A 123 25.25 -20.56 -22.90
N CYS A 124 24.38 -20.22 -23.86
CA CYS A 124 24.16 -20.98 -25.10
C CYS A 124 24.84 -20.35 -26.33
N LEU A 125 25.72 -19.36 -26.13
CA LEU A 125 26.62 -18.77 -27.14
C LEU A 125 28.07 -19.04 -26.73
#